data_AF-A0A3R9TGH4-F1
#
_entry.id   AF-A0A3R9TGH4-F1
#
_cell.length_a   1.000
_cell.length_b   1.000
_cell.length_c   1.000
_cell.angle_alpha   90.00
_cell.angle_beta   90.00
_cell.angle_gamma   90.00
#
_symmetry.space_group_name_H-M   'P 1'
#
loop_
_entity.id
_entity.type
_entity.pdbx_description
1 polymer ?
#
loop_
_entity_poly.entity_id
_entity_poly.type
_entity_poly.pdbx_seq_one_letter_code
_entity_poly.pdbx_strand_id
1 'polypeptide(L)'
;MSSCMHEHHDSLHGVHDHHNVASRLAEAETLCTAVGARLTPLRKEVLELILNASGPMGAYDLLARIKSQTDRPAAPPTVYRTLDFLLEKGLIHRLTS
;
A
#
# COMPACT_ATOMS: atom_id res chain seq x y z
N MET A 1 -8.41 36.23 -43.25
CA MET A 1 -9.01 35.89 -41.95
C MET A 1 -8.53 34.49 -41.59
N SER A 2 -7.38 34.39 -40.93
CA SER A 2 -6.70 33.10 -40.69
C SER A 2 -6.97 32.63 -39.27
N SER A 3 -7.71 31.53 -39.13
CA SER A 3 -7.94 30.85 -37.86
C SER A 3 -6.63 30.30 -37.32
N CYS A 4 -6.28 30.68 -36.09
CA CYS A 4 -5.27 29.99 -35.31
C CYS A 4 -5.91 28.72 -34.73
N MET A 5 -5.43 27.55 -35.16
CA MET A 5 -5.65 26.28 -34.46
C MET A 5 -4.54 26.15 -33.41
N HIS A 6 -4.90 26.16 -32.14
CA HIS A 6 -4.04 25.63 -31.08
C HIS A 6 -4.80 24.49 -30.41
N GLU A 7 -4.29 23.28 -30.59
CA GLU A 7 -4.72 22.12 -29.82
C GLU A 7 -4.20 22.30 -28.39
N HIS A 8 -5.10 22.63 -27.47
CA HIS A 8 -4.80 22.52 -26.04
C HIS A 8 -4.79 21.04 -25.69
N HIS A 9 -3.60 20.45 -25.70
CA HIS A 9 -3.35 19.15 -25.11
C HIS A 9 -3.42 19.33 -23.58
N ASP A 10 -4.64 19.32 -23.05
CA ASP A 10 -4.92 19.31 -21.61
C ASP A 10 -4.63 17.89 -21.09
N SER A 11 -3.34 17.57 -21.07
CA SER A 11 -2.84 16.36 -20.45
C SER A 11 -2.61 16.63 -18.96
N LEU A 12 -3.21 15.77 -18.15
CA LEU A 12 -2.92 15.53 -16.73
C LEU A 12 -3.55 16.51 -15.72
N HIS A 13 -4.78 16.20 -15.34
CA HIS A 13 -5.05 16.00 -13.92
C HIS A 13 -6.20 15.01 -13.71
N GLY A 14 -5.93 13.74 -13.98
CA GLY A 14 -6.74 12.62 -13.50
C GLY A 14 -6.50 12.39 -12.01
N VAL A 15 -6.77 13.40 -11.18
CA VAL A 15 -6.80 13.27 -9.72
C VAL A 15 -8.17 12.70 -9.33
N HIS A 16 -8.49 11.51 -9.83
CA HIS A 16 -9.65 10.78 -9.38
C HIS A 16 -9.18 9.70 -8.40
N ASP A 17 -9.09 10.19 -7.16
CA ASP A 17 -9.40 9.53 -5.90
C ASP A 17 -10.16 8.20 -6.06
N HIS A 18 -9.44 7.10 -6.27
CA HIS A 18 -9.97 5.78 -5.97
C HIS A 18 -9.09 5.17 -4.90
N HIS A 19 -9.53 5.33 -3.65
CA HIS A 19 -9.21 4.52 -2.48
C HIS A 19 -9.56 3.03 -2.73
N ASN A 20 -9.13 2.47 -3.84
CA ASN A 20 -9.30 1.06 -4.13
C ASN A 20 -8.06 0.33 -3.62
N VAL A 21 -8.25 -0.41 -2.54
CA VAL A 21 -7.22 -1.22 -1.89
C VAL A 21 -6.50 -2.11 -2.91
N ALA A 22 -7.22 -2.68 -3.89
CA ALA A 22 -6.62 -3.50 -4.93
C ALA A 22 -5.66 -2.72 -5.85
N SER A 23 -5.97 -1.47 -6.16
CA SER A 23 -5.11 -0.61 -6.99
C SER A 23 -3.82 -0.24 -6.25
N ARG A 24 -3.93 0.12 -4.97
CA ARG A 24 -2.77 0.38 -4.08
C ARG A 24 -1.90 -0.85 -3.89
N LEU A 25 -2.50 -2.04 -3.79
CA LEU A 25 -1.77 -3.32 -3.74
C LEU A 25 -1.02 -3.59 -5.05
N ALA A 26 -1.63 -3.32 -6.21
CA ALA A 26 -0.99 -3.48 -7.52
C ALA A 26 0.18 -2.49 -7.70
N GLU A 27 0.03 -1.25 -7.24
CA GLU A 27 1.12 -0.27 -7.21
C GLU A 27 2.26 -0.70 -6.30
N ALA A 28 1.96 -1.21 -5.10
CA ALA A 28 2.95 -1.74 -4.18
C ALA A 28 3.72 -2.92 -4.79
N GLU A 29 3.02 -3.80 -5.51
CA GLU A 29 3.61 -4.95 -6.21
C GLU A 29 4.53 -4.50 -7.37
N THR A 30 4.08 -3.51 -8.14
CA THR A 30 4.88 -2.89 -9.21
C THR A 30 6.13 -2.23 -8.66
N LEU A 31 6.00 -1.46 -7.57
CA LEU A 31 7.12 -0.80 -6.90
C LEU A 31 8.11 -1.81 -6.35
N CYS A 32 7.63 -2.87 -5.68
CA CYS A 32 8.46 -3.96 -5.20
C CYS A 32 9.24 -4.61 -6.35
N THR A 33 8.56 -4.93 -7.45
CA THR A 33 9.18 -5.55 -8.62
C THR A 33 10.25 -4.64 -9.23
N ALA A 34 9.97 -3.33 -9.33
CA ALA A 34 10.91 -2.34 -9.86
C ALA A 34 12.20 -2.23 -9.03
N VAL A 35 12.11 -2.39 -7.70
CA VAL A 35 13.27 -2.34 -6.80
C VAL A 35 13.88 -3.72 -6.51
N GLY A 36 13.44 -4.78 -7.20
CA GLY A 36 13.88 -6.15 -6.96
C GLY A 36 13.46 -6.74 -5.61
N ALA A 37 12.49 -6.12 -4.94
CA ALA A 37 11.90 -6.62 -3.71
C ALA A 37 10.72 -7.54 -3.99
N ARG A 38 10.49 -8.52 -3.11
CA ARG A 38 9.38 -9.46 -3.23
C ARG A 38 8.25 -9.11 -2.27
N LEU A 39 7.07 -8.81 -2.80
CA LEU A 39 5.85 -8.72 -2.02
C LEU A 39 5.31 -10.14 -1.79
N THR A 40 5.64 -10.73 -0.64
CA THR A 40 5.15 -12.07 -0.26
C THR A 40 3.66 -12.01 0.09
N PRO A 41 2.93 -13.14 0.08
CA PRO A 41 1.52 -13.18 0.45
C PRO A 41 1.27 -12.53 1.82
N LEU A 42 2.12 -12.82 2.82
CA LEU A 42 2.04 -12.20 4.14
C LEU A 42 2.20 -10.67 4.09
N ARG A 43 3.16 -10.14 3.31
CA ARG A 43 3.35 -8.69 3.16
C ARG A 43 2.15 -8.02 2.50
N LYS A 44 1.56 -8.70 1.52
CA LYS A 44 0.35 -8.26 0.82
C LYS A 44 -0.85 -8.21 1.78
N GLU A 45 -1.08 -9.27 2.56
CA GLU A 45 -2.13 -9.32 3.59
C GLU A 45 -1.98 -8.20 4.63
N VAL A 46 -0.75 -8.00 5.14
CA VAL A 46 -0.50 -6.91 6.09
C VAL A 46 -0.79 -5.55 5.48
N LEU A 47 -0.35 -5.30 4.25
CA LEU A 47 -0.62 -4.04 3.58
C LEU A 47 -2.12 -3.84 3.33
N GLU A 48 -2.82 -4.88 2.90
CA GLU A 48 -4.26 -4.87 2.69
C GLU A 48 -5.03 -4.55 3.98
N LEU A 49 -4.62 -5.14 5.12
CA LEU A 49 -5.20 -4.84 6.42
C LEU A 49 -5.04 -3.38 6.82
N ILE A 50 -3.87 -2.79 6.54
CA ILE A 50 -3.57 -1.39 6.82
C ILE A 50 -4.39 -0.48 5.90
N LEU A 51 -4.50 -0.83 4.61
CA LEU A 51 -5.27 -0.07 3.62
C LEU A 51 -6.78 -0.12 3.86
N ASN A 52 -7.30 -1.24 4.39
CA ASN A 52 -8.70 -1.37 4.79
C ASN A 52 -8.99 -0.70 6.15
N ALA A 53 -7.97 -0.31 6.90
CA ALA A 53 -8.18 0.34 8.19
C ALA A 53 -8.60 1.79 8.00
N SER A 54 -9.74 2.18 8.58
CA SER A 54 -10.24 3.56 8.53
C SER A 54 -9.47 4.53 9.46
N GLY A 55 -8.35 4.13 10.05
CA GLY A 55 -7.60 4.92 11.01
C GLY A 55 -6.23 4.31 11.38
N PRO A 56 -5.43 5.02 12.19
CA PRO A 56 -4.10 4.56 12.60
C PRO A 56 -4.20 3.24 13.36
N MET A 57 -3.58 2.19 12.82
CA MET A 57 -3.57 0.87 13.43
C MET A 57 -2.26 0.63 14.20
N GLY A 58 -2.39 0.20 15.45
CA GLY A 58 -1.25 -0.26 16.23
C GLY A 58 -0.71 -1.60 15.71
N ALA A 59 0.58 -1.84 15.92
CA ALA A 59 1.22 -3.12 15.52
C ALA A 59 0.57 -4.34 16.21
N TYR A 60 0.05 -4.18 17.43
CA TYR A 60 -0.62 -5.24 18.18
C TYR A 60 -2.02 -5.56 17.64
N ASP A 61 -2.80 -4.55 17.25
CA ASP A 61 -4.09 -4.73 16.57
C ASP A 61 -3.92 -5.45 15.24
N LEU A 62 -2.90 -5.07 14.48
CA LEU A 62 -2.56 -5.73 13.22
C LEU A 62 -2.19 -7.21 13.47
N LEU A 63 -1.36 -7.49 14.48
CA LEU A 63 -1.02 -8.85 14.90
C LEU A 63 -2.27 -9.67 15.24
N ALA A 64 -3.21 -9.09 15.98
CA ALA A 64 -4.46 -9.77 16.33
C ALA A 64 -5.31 -10.06 15.09
N ARG A 65 -5.46 -9.09 14.18
CA ARG A 65 -6.22 -9.28 12.91
C ARG A 65 -5.60 -10.34 12.01
N ILE A 66 -4.28 -10.34 11.84
CA ILE A 66 -3.58 -11.39 11.07
C ILE A 66 -3.85 -12.76 11.69
N LYS A 67 -3.69 -12.90 13.02
CA LYS A 67 -3.97 -14.15 13.73
C LYS A 67 -5.42 -14.63 13.56
N SER A 68 -6.37 -13.71 13.41
CA SER A 68 -7.78 -14.05 13.18
C SER A 68 -8.10 -14.40 11.73
N GLN A 69 -7.32 -13.93 10.76
CA GLN A 69 -7.56 -14.15 9.33
C GLN A 69 -6.81 -15.36 8.76
N THR A 70 -5.67 -15.75 9.35
CA THR A 70 -4.88 -16.89 8.89
C THR A 70 -4.86 -18.02 9.92
N ASP A 71 -5.09 -19.24 9.45
CA ASP A 71 -4.97 -20.48 10.24
C ASP A 71 -3.53 -20.70 10.73
N ARG A 72 -2.54 -20.10 10.05
CA ARG A 72 -1.13 -20.08 10.44
C ARG A 72 -0.72 -18.69 10.91
N PRO A 73 -0.91 -18.35 12.19
CA PRO A 73 -0.55 -17.05 12.72
C PRO A 73 0.95 -16.79 12.53
N ALA A 74 1.27 -15.68 11.87
CA ALA A 74 2.65 -15.23 11.74
C ALA A 74 3.25 -14.97 13.13
N ALA A 75 4.48 -15.44 13.34
CA ALA A 75 5.20 -15.15 14.57
C ALA A 75 5.35 -13.62 14.74
N PRO A 76 5.29 -13.09 15.98
CA PRO A 76 5.50 -11.66 16.23
C PRO A 76 6.69 -11.04 15.49
N PRO A 77 7.91 -11.65 15.49
CA PRO A 77 9.03 -11.08 14.74
C PRO A 77 8.77 -10.97 13.24
N THR A 78 8.01 -11.89 12.64
CA THR A 78 7.71 -11.85 11.20
C THR A 78 6.81 -10.67 10.84
N VAL A 79 5.85 -10.33 11.70
CA VAL A 79 4.98 -9.16 11.48
C VAL A 79 5.77 -7.87 11.63
N TYR A 80 6.63 -7.75 12.64
CA TYR A 80 7.50 -6.58 12.76
C TYR A 80 8.45 -6.44 11.56
N ARG A 81 9.01 -7.55 11.05
CA ARG A 81 9.83 -7.54 9.83
C ARG A 81 9.04 -7.15 8.59
N THR A 82 7.75 -7.47 8.57
CA THR A 82 6.84 -7.06 7.49
C THR A 82 6.55 -5.57 7.58
N LEU A 83 6.22 -5.06 8.77
CA LEU A 83 6.01 -3.63 9.00
C LEU A 83 7.26 -2.81 8.66
N ASP A 84 8.44 -3.27 9.08
CA ASP A 84 9.73 -2.65 8.77
C ASP A 84 9.99 -2.61 7.27
N PHE A 85 9.73 -3.71 6.55
CA PHE A 85 9.81 -3.74 5.09
C PHE A 85 8.86 -2.74 4.44
N LEU A 86 7.60 -2.69 4.87
CA LEU A 86 6.61 -1.76 4.31
C LEU A 86 6.99 -0.29 4.60
N LEU A 87 7.56 0.00 5.77
CA LEU A 87 8.09 1.31 6.13
C LEU A 87 9.30 1.67 5.26
N GLU A 88 10.25 0.74 5.09
CA GLU A 88 11.46 0.94 4.27
C GLU A 88 11.10 1.21 2.80
N LYS A 89 10.06 0.55 2.27
CA LYS A 89 9.58 0.78 0.90
C LYS A 89 8.64 1.99 0.78
N GLY A 90 8.36 2.70 1.87
CA GLY A 90 7.46 3.86 1.87
C GLY A 90 6.00 3.51 1.58
N LEU A 91 5.62 2.24 1.73
CA LEU A 91 4.25 1.75 1.51
C LEU A 91 3.33 2.09 2.68
N ILE A 92 3.89 2.27 3.87
CA ILE A 92 3.18 2.72 5.07
C ILE A 92 3.99 3.82 5.74
N HIS A 93 3.30 4.69 6.49
CA HIS A 93 3.92 5.73 7.30
C HIS A 93 3.63 5.48 8.77
N ARG A 94 4.65 5.65 9.62
CA ARG A 94 4.45 5.65 11.07
C ARG A 94 4.11 7.07 11.53
N LEU A 95 3.06 7.19 12.34
CA LEU A 95 2.77 8.42 13.05
C LEU A 95 3.49 8.34 14.39
N THR A 96 4.59 9.09 14.54
CA THR A 96 5.16 9.38 15.85
C THR A 96 4.74 10.77 16.25
N SER A 97 3.72 10.85 17.09
CA SER A 97 3.46 12.01 17.96
C SER A 97 4.38 11.95 19.17
#